data_AF-A0A521TKI7-F1
#
_entry.id   AF-A0A521TKI7-F1
#
_cell.length_a   1.000
_cell.length_b   1.000
_cell.length_c   1.000
_cell.angle_alpha   90.00
_cell.angle_beta   90.00
_cell.angle_gamma   90.00
#
_symmetry.space_group_name_H-M   'P 1'
#
loop_
_entity.id
_entity.type
_entity.pdbx_description
1 polymer ?
#
loop_
_entity_poly.entity_id
_entity_poly.type
_entity_poly.pdbx_seq_one_letter_code
_entity_poly.pdbx_strand_id
1 'polypeptide(L)'
;MSLIGPEQRENLTGMRDVWCWALSWFLKPPSSPDKRSKQAALIELIKCELRRVESVEALHDLYSQDSRWCLQLARNHFPRDWPSLGVHATTAAAYGLRFVELMTRRDLDARDVLPRWVGEWAIW
;
A
#
# COMPACT_ATOMS: atom_id res chain seq x y z
N MET A 1 21.00 -18.14 8.47
CA MET A 1 20.79 -18.06 7.01
C MET A 1 19.43 -18.68 6.73
N SER A 2 18.36 -17.88 6.61
CA SER A 2 17.02 -18.42 6.35
C SER A 2 16.89 -18.76 4.87
N LEU A 3 16.68 -20.04 4.60
CA LEU A 3 16.28 -20.57 3.29
C LEU A 3 14.81 -20.20 3.09
N ILE A 4 14.58 -19.07 2.43
CA ILE A 4 13.25 -18.66 1.99
C ILE A 4 12.75 -19.73 1.01
N GLY A 5 11.68 -20.43 1.39
CA GLY A 5 11.08 -21.46 0.55
C GLY A 5 10.52 -20.90 -0.77
N PRO A 6 10.29 -21.73 -1.79
CA PRO A 6 9.78 -21.29 -3.09
C PRO A 6 8.44 -20.54 -2.98
N GLU A 7 7.54 -20.97 -2.08
CA GLU A 7 6.25 -20.29 -1.83
C GLU A 7 6.43 -18.89 -1.22
N GLN A 8 7.39 -18.72 -0.30
CA GLN A 8 7.73 -17.40 0.24
C GLN A 8 8.38 -16.52 -0.83
N ARG A 9 9.16 -17.07 -1.76
CA ARG A 9 9.72 -16.29 -2.88
C ARG A 9 8.62 -15.77 -3.79
N GLU A 10 7.64 -16.60 -4.13
CA GLU A 10 6.53 -16.23 -5.02
C GLU A 10 5.66 -15.12 -4.39
N ASN A 11 5.33 -15.26 -3.10
CA ASN A 11 4.62 -14.25 -2.31
C ASN A 11 5.40 -12.92 -2.23
N LEU A 12 6.73 -12.97 -2.09
CA LEU A 12 7.58 -11.78 -2.10
C LEU A 12 7.59 -11.08 -3.47
N THR A 13 7.59 -11.82 -4.58
CA THR A 13 7.47 -11.25 -5.93
C THR A 13 6.11 -10.61 -6.19
N GLY A 14 5.00 -11.25 -5.78
CA GLY A 14 3.66 -10.66 -5.93
C GLY A 14 3.51 -9.35 -5.12
N MET A 15 4.01 -9.34 -3.88
CA MET A 15 4.00 -8.14 -3.04
C MET A 15 4.98 -7.07 -3.51
N ARG A 16 6.08 -7.45 -4.17
CA ARG A 16 7.00 -6.51 -4.82
C ARG A 16 6.30 -5.71 -5.93
N ASP A 17 5.45 -6.33 -6.74
CA ASP A 17 4.69 -5.60 -7.75
C ASP A 17 3.72 -4.60 -7.11
N VAL A 18 3.03 -5.01 -6.04
CA VAL A 18 2.16 -4.13 -5.23
C VAL A 18 2.96 -2.95 -4.64
N TRP A 19 4.20 -3.21 -4.23
CA TRP A 19 5.13 -2.19 -3.78
C TRP A 19 5.55 -1.21 -4.90
N CYS A 20 5.84 -1.69 -6.10
CA CYS A 20 6.11 -0.84 -7.27
C CYS A 20 4.94 0.10 -7.60
N TRP A 21 3.71 -0.35 -7.38
CA TRP A 21 2.52 0.50 -7.49
C TRP A 21 2.49 1.59 -6.41
N ALA A 22 2.82 1.26 -5.16
CA ALA A 22 2.95 2.25 -4.09
C ALA A 22 4.00 3.32 -4.44
N LEU A 23 5.18 2.89 -4.88
CA LEU A 23 6.26 3.79 -5.33
C LEU A 23 5.81 4.71 -6.48
N SER A 24 5.05 4.19 -7.44
CA SER A 24 4.53 4.99 -8.54
C SER A 24 3.61 6.12 -8.07
N TRP A 25 2.82 5.88 -7.02
CA TRP A 25 1.99 6.92 -6.40
C TRP A 25 2.84 8.02 -5.76
N PHE A 26 3.90 7.66 -5.03
CA PHE A 26 4.81 8.63 -4.40
C PHE A 26 5.63 9.43 -5.43
N LEU A 27 6.07 8.79 -6.52
CA LEU A 27 6.90 9.42 -7.55
C LEU A 27 6.08 10.30 -8.51
N LYS A 28 4.80 9.97 -8.72
CA LYS A 28 3.89 10.71 -9.60
C LYS A 28 2.60 11.07 -8.86
N PRO A 29 2.69 11.92 -7.83
CA PRO A 29 1.50 12.27 -7.05
C PRO A 29 0.51 13.06 -7.93
N PRO A 30 -0.80 13.04 -7.60
CA PRO A 30 -1.80 13.82 -8.33
C PRO A 30 -1.41 15.29 -8.45
N SER A 31 -1.68 15.88 -9.61
CA SER A 31 -1.43 17.30 -9.88
C SER A 31 -2.31 18.22 -9.03
N SER A 32 -3.55 17.80 -8.74
CA SER A 32 -4.46 18.51 -7.83
C SER A 32 -4.03 18.27 -6.37
N PRO A 33 -3.72 19.33 -5.60
CA PRO A 33 -3.38 19.21 -4.18
C PRO A 33 -4.52 18.61 -3.35
N ASP A 34 -5.77 19.01 -3.60
CA ASP A 34 -6.96 18.47 -2.90
C ASP A 34 -7.09 16.95 -3.13
N LYS A 35 -6.94 16.52 -4.39
CA LYS A 35 -6.99 15.10 -4.74
C LYS A 35 -5.87 14.32 -4.05
N ARG A 36 -4.66 14.89 -3.99
CA ARG A 36 -3.51 14.29 -3.31
C ARG A 36 -3.78 14.11 -1.82
N SER A 37 -4.30 15.14 -1.14
CA SER A 37 -4.65 15.07 0.28
C SER A 37 -5.71 14.02 0.57
N LYS A 38 -6.76 13.92 -0.26
CA LYS A 38 -7.83 12.91 -0.10
C LYS A 38 -7.32 11.49 -0.36
N GLN A 39 -6.47 11.30 -1.38
CA GLN A 39 -5.85 10.00 -1.63
C GLN A 39 -4.92 9.58 -0.49
N ALA A 40 -4.07 10.47 0.01
CA ALA A 40 -3.20 10.19 1.15
C ALA A 40 -4.02 9.81 2.41
N ALA A 41 -5.12 10.52 2.67
CA ALA A 41 -6.03 10.18 3.76
C ALA A 41 -6.69 8.81 3.56
N LEU A 42 -7.11 8.45 2.34
CA LEU A 42 -7.66 7.12 2.05
C LEU A 42 -6.62 6.01 2.22
N ILE A 43 -5.37 6.24 1.81
CA ILE A 43 -4.26 5.30 2.01
C ILE A 43 -4.06 5.04 3.50
N GLU A 44 -4.01 6.08 4.34
CA GLU A 44 -3.86 5.91 5.80
C GLU A 44 -5.03 5.16 6.45
N LEU A 45 -6.27 5.41 6.00
CA LEU A 45 -7.43 4.67 6.48
C LEU A 45 -7.32 3.17 6.17
N ILE A 46 -6.96 2.82 4.93
CA ILE A 46 -6.76 1.43 4.52
C ILE A 46 -5.59 0.81 5.29
N LYS A 47 -4.47 1.54 5.43
CA LYS A 47 -3.29 1.07 6.17
C LYS A 47 -3.59 0.82 7.64
N CYS A 48 -4.45 1.63 8.26
CA CYS A 48 -4.90 1.42 9.64
C CYS A 48 -5.60 0.06 9.81
N GLU A 49 -6.49 -0.30 8.90
CA GLU A 49 -7.14 -1.62 8.88
C GLU A 49 -6.15 -2.77 8.66
N LEU A 50 -5.06 -2.52 7.93
CA LEU A 50 -3.99 -3.48 7.67
C LEU A 50 -3.00 -3.63 8.83
N ARG A 51 -3.04 -2.80 9.88
CA ARG A 51 -2.13 -2.91 11.03
C ARG A 51 -2.23 -4.24 11.75
N ARG A 52 -3.41 -4.87 11.73
CA ARG A 52 -3.67 -6.20 12.30
C ARG A 52 -3.00 -7.34 11.55
N VAL A 53 -2.47 -7.08 10.35
CA VAL A 53 -1.76 -8.07 9.55
C VAL A 53 -0.31 -8.10 9.99
N GLU A 54 0.13 -9.24 10.55
CA GLU A 54 1.44 -9.36 11.22
C GLU A 54 2.53 -10.02 10.35
N SER A 55 2.18 -10.53 9.18
CA SER A 55 3.13 -11.18 8.27
C SER A 55 2.89 -10.81 6.80
N VAL A 56 3.93 -10.97 5.98
CA VAL A 56 3.87 -10.70 4.54
C VAL A 56 2.93 -11.69 3.85
N GLU A 57 2.94 -12.94 4.28
CA GLU A 57 2.08 -13.99 3.76
C GLU A 57 0.60 -13.67 4.00
N ALA A 58 0.24 -13.28 5.23
CA ALA A 58 -1.14 -12.89 5.55
C ALA A 58 -1.59 -11.63 4.79
N LEU A 59 -0.65 -10.71 4.52
CA LEU A 59 -0.91 -9.51 3.71
C LEU A 59 -1.18 -9.87 2.25
N HIS A 60 -0.40 -10.79 1.69
CA HIS A 60 -0.56 -11.28 0.32
C HIS A 60 -1.87 -12.06 0.15
N ASP A 61 -2.22 -12.91 1.11
CA ASP A 61 -3.49 -13.65 1.10
C ASP A 61 -4.68 -12.70 1.12
N LEU A 62 -4.64 -11.68 1.98
CA LEU A 62 -5.69 -10.68 2.07
C LEU A 62 -5.82 -9.86 0.77
N TYR A 63 -4.69 -9.50 0.15
CA TYR A 63 -4.68 -8.79 -1.14
C TYR A 63 -5.33 -9.63 -2.24
N SER A 64 -5.06 -10.93 -2.26
CA SER A 64 -5.51 -11.88 -3.30
C SER A 64 -6.99 -12.26 -3.21
N GLN A 65 -7.59 -12.19 -2.02
CA GLN A 65 -8.93 -12.76 -1.76
C GLN A 65 -10.11 -11.88 -2.17
N ASP A 66 -10.07 -10.56 -1.92
CA ASP A 66 -10.95 -9.49 -2.45
C ASP A 66 -10.82 -8.25 -1.54
N SER A 67 -10.48 -7.09 -2.11
CA SER A 67 -10.35 -5.82 -1.38
C SER A 67 -11.56 -4.88 -1.53
N ARG A 68 -12.77 -5.40 -1.80
CA ARG A 68 -14.03 -4.61 -1.85
C ARG A 68 -14.30 -3.77 -0.60
N TRP A 69 -13.82 -4.19 0.56
CA TRP A 69 -13.94 -3.41 1.80
C TRP A 69 -13.24 -2.04 1.69
N CYS A 70 -12.17 -1.92 0.87
CA CYS A 70 -11.50 -0.64 0.58
C CYS A 70 -12.43 0.33 -0.17
N LEU A 71 -13.28 -0.20 -1.07
CA LEU A 71 -14.29 0.59 -1.76
C LEU A 71 -15.37 1.09 -0.79
N GLN A 72 -15.78 0.25 0.17
CA GLN A 72 -16.73 0.66 1.19
C GLN A 72 -16.16 1.78 2.08
N LEU A 73 -14.89 1.65 2.50
CA LEU A 73 -14.17 2.72 3.22
C LEU A 73 -14.15 4.03 2.43
N ALA A 74 -13.79 3.97 1.15
CA ALA A 74 -13.75 5.14 0.29
C ALA A 74 -15.13 5.82 0.18
N ARG A 75 -16.20 5.04 0.03
CA ARG A 75 -17.58 5.54 -0.02
C ARG A 75 -18.03 6.19 1.30
N ASN A 76 -17.64 5.61 2.44
CA ASN A 76 -18.04 6.12 3.74
C ASN A 76 -17.34 7.43 4.10
N HIS A 77 -16.04 7.55 3.80
CA HIS A 77 -15.24 8.72 4.16
C HIS A 77 -15.22 9.81 3.09
N PHE A 78 -15.40 9.44 1.81
CA PHE A 78 -15.35 10.36 0.67
C PHE A 78 -16.54 10.13 -0.28
N PRO A 79 -17.80 10.25 0.19
CA PRO A 79 -19.00 9.81 -0.55
C PRO A 79 -19.19 10.48 -1.92
N ARG A 80 -18.70 11.72 -2.09
CA ARG A 80 -18.78 12.46 -3.36
C ARG A 80 -17.55 12.25 -4.25
N ASP A 81 -16.39 12.01 -3.64
CA ASP A 81 -15.11 12.01 -4.35
C ASP A 81 -14.62 10.60 -4.71
N TRP A 82 -15.09 9.55 -4.03
CA TRP A 82 -14.58 8.17 -4.15
C TRP A 82 -14.41 7.67 -5.59
N PRO A 83 -15.31 7.97 -6.58
CA PRO A 83 -15.13 7.48 -7.94
C PRO A 83 -13.86 8.05 -8.60
N SER A 84 -13.46 9.25 -8.21
CA SER A 84 -12.31 9.98 -8.77
C SER A 84 -11.00 9.70 -8.04
N LEU A 85 -11.06 9.15 -6.82
CA LEU A 85 -9.89 8.93 -5.96
C LEU A 85 -9.00 7.77 -6.43
N GLY A 86 -9.46 6.92 -7.34
CA GLY A 86 -8.66 5.78 -7.81
C GLY A 86 -8.43 4.76 -6.68
N VAL A 87 -9.53 4.22 -6.13
CA VAL A 87 -9.53 3.32 -4.97
C VAL A 87 -8.57 2.14 -5.13
N HIS A 88 -8.47 1.55 -6.33
CA HIS A 88 -7.52 0.47 -6.60
C HIS A 88 -6.07 0.90 -6.38
N ALA A 89 -5.69 2.08 -6.87
CA ALA A 89 -4.34 2.61 -6.72
C ALA A 89 -4.02 2.94 -5.25
N THR A 90 -4.96 3.56 -4.52
CA THR A 90 -4.77 3.84 -3.09
C THR A 90 -4.75 2.56 -2.25
N THR A 91 -5.48 1.53 -2.65
CA THR A 91 -5.43 0.20 -2.02
C THR A 91 -4.05 -0.41 -2.22
N ALA A 92 -3.59 -0.53 -3.47
CA ALA A 92 -2.25 -1.06 -3.76
C ALA A 92 -1.15 -0.28 -3.02
N ALA A 93 -1.26 1.05 -2.95
CA ALA A 93 -0.34 1.89 -2.19
C ALA A 93 -0.32 1.55 -0.69
N ALA A 94 -1.49 1.37 -0.06
CA ALA A 94 -1.59 1.01 1.35
C ALA A 94 -1.00 -0.38 1.65
N TYR A 95 -1.27 -1.36 0.78
CA TYR A 95 -0.66 -2.70 0.90
C TYR A 95 0.86 -2.65 0.72
N GLY A 96 1.35 -1.88 -0.25
CA GLY A 96 2.79 -1.69 -0.45
C GLY A 96 3.47 -1.03 0.75
N LEU A 97 2.85 -0.01 1.34
CA LEU A 97 3.34 0.59 2.58
C LEU A 97 3.40 -0.43 3.72
N ARG A 98 2.31 -1.17 3.94
CA ARG A 98 2.27 -2.19 5.00
C ARG A 98 3.32 -3.28 4.79
N PHE A 99 3.54 -3.70 3.55
CA PHE A 99 4.59 -4.66 3.20
C PHE A 99 5.97 -4.16 3.66
N VAL A 100 6.32 -2.91 3.36
CA VAL A 100 7.60 -2.33 3.77
C VAL A 100 7.71 -2.21 5.29
N GLU A 101 6.62 -1.84 5.98
CA GLU A 101 6.59 -1.80 7.45
C GLU A 101 6.89 -3.18 8.05
N LEU A 102 6.28 -4.24 7.50
CA LEU A 102 6.51 -5.62 7.94
C LEU A 102 7.96 -6.09 7.68
N MET A 103 8.50 -5.75 6.51
CA MET A 103 9.86 -6.14 6.11
C MET A 103 10.96 -5.40 6.90
N THR A 104 10.71 -4.14 7.26
CA THR A 104 11.73 -3.27 7.85
C THR A 104 11.52 -2.95 9.33
N ARG A 105 10.33 -3.28 9.88
CA ARG A 105 9.89 -2.93 11.23
C ARG A 105 9.90 -1.43 11.50
N ARG A 106 9.65 -0.62 10.47
CA ARG A 106 9.58 0.84 10.54
C ARG A 106 8.24 1.31 9.99
N ASP A 107 7.53 2.13 10.74
CA ASP A 107 6.26 2.72 10.29
C ASP A 107 6.49 3.77 9.20
N LEU A 108 5.58 3.82 8.22
CA LEU A 108 5.65 4.75 7.08
C LEU A 108 4.36 5.57 6.96
N ASP A 109 4.39 6.88 7.05
CA ASP A 109 3.21 7.72 6.79
C ASP A 109 3.05 7.98 5.28
N ALA A 110 1.85 7.77 4.73
CA ALA A 110 1.54 8.06 3.33
C ALA A 110 1.61 9.56 2.98
N ARG A 111 1.66 10.44 3.98
CA ARG A 111 1.82 11.89 3.81
C ARG A 111 3.27 12.32 3.78
N ASP A 112 4.18 11.46 4.22
CA ASP A 112 5.60 11.77 4.23
C ASP A 112 6.19 11.69 2.82
N VAL A 113 7.23 12.49 2.59
CA VAL A 113 8.09 12.31 1.41
C VAL A 113 8.72 10.92 1.53
N LEU A 114 8.63 10.13 0.46
CA LEU A 114 9.18 8.77 0.42
C LEU A 114 10.62 8.77 0.97
N PRO A 115 10.89 8.07 2.11
CA PRO A 115 12.21 8.09 2.70
C PRO A 115 13.27 7.59 1.71
N ARG A 116 14.47 8.18 1.68
CA ARG A 116 15.49 7.84 0.67
C ARG A 116 15.82 6.34 0.60
N TRP A 117 15.84 5.67 1.75
CA TRP A 117 16.09 4.21 1.85
C TRP A 117 14.99 3.37 1.19
N VAL A 118 13.77 3.89 1.07
CA VAL A 118 12.65 3.23 0.39
C VAL A 118 12.89 3.20 -1.13
N GLY A 119 13.62 4.19 -1.67
CA GLY A 119 14.13 4.18 -3.04
C GLY A 119 15.20 3.12 -3.29
N GLU A 120 15.93 2.67 -2.25
CA GLU A 120 16.90 1.58 -2.37
C GLU A 120 16.19 0.23 -2.60
N TRP A 121 14.99 0.05 -2.04
CA TRP A 121 14.14 -1.13 -2.29
C TRP A 121 13.41 -1.10 -3.65
N ALA A 122 13.36 0.06 -4.32
CA ALA A 122 12.81 0.17 -5.67
C ALA A 122 13.74 -0.40 -6.75
N ILE A 123 15.03 -0.59 -6.42
CA ILE A 123 16.11 -0.89 -7.36
C ILE A 123 16.51 -2.37 -7.36
N TRP A 124 15.98 -3.19 -6.44
CA TRP A 124 16.28 -4.63 -6.32
C TRP A 124 15.14 -5.51 -6.77
#